data_AF-A0A7V9PV73-F1
#
_entry.id   AF-A0A7V9PV73-F1
#
_cell.length_a   1.000
_cell.length_b   1.000
_cell.length_c   1.000
_cell.angle_alpha   90.00
_cell.angle_beta   90.00
_cell.angle_gamma   90.00
#
_symmetry.space_group_name_H-M   'P 1'
#
loop_
_entity.id
_entity.type
_entity.pdbx_description
1 polymer ?
#
loop_
_entity_poly.entity_id
_entity_poly.type
_entity_poly.pdbx_seq_one_letter_code
_entity_poly.pdbx_strand_id
1 'polypeptide(L)' 'MPLQQRMNVAVAQCEGCHGMFLPRTSLADLVEGEVDWHAARAQHTQPLPRITPGMHAPPAPAGLPKRSYLDALFG' A
#
# COMPACT_ATOMS: atom_id res chain seq x y z
N MET A 1 11.23 -7.43 26.27
CA MET A 1 10.85 -7.30 24.85
C MET A 1 12.08 -6.85 24.09
N PRO A 2 12.50 -7.57 23.04
CA PRO A 2 13.62 -7.13 22.21
C PRO A 2 13.25 -5.84 21.49
N LEU A 3 14.23 -4.94 21.40
CA LEU A 3 14.14 -3.69 20.68
C LEU A 3 14.74 -3.92 19.29
N GLN A 4 13.93 -3.74 18.25
CA GLN A 4 14.29 -4.03 16.87
C GLN A 4 14.24 -2.77 16.03
N GLN A 5 15.24 -2.57 15.17
CA GLN A 5 15.31 -1.41 14.30
C GLN A 5 14.55 -1.70 12.99
N ARG A 6 13.54 -0.87 12.69
CA ARG A 6 12.63 -1.02 11.53
C ARG A 6 12.45 0.36 10.90
N MET A 7 12.68 0.52 9.60
CA MET A 7 12.58 1.82 8.91
C MET A 7 13.19 2.98 9.73
N ASN A 8 14.43 2.81 10.20
CA ASN A 8 15.17 3.79 11.01
C ASN A 8 14.56 4.16 12.37
N VAL A 9 13.47 3.54 12.81
CA VAL A 9 12.91 3.68 14.16
C VAL A 9 13.11 2.42 15.00
N ALA A 10 13.24 2.61 16.31
CA ALA A 10 13.43 1.53 17.26
C ALA A 10 12.07 1.11 17.84
N VAL A 11 11.69 -0.16 17.65
CA VAL A 11 10.36 -0.69 18.01
C VAL A 11 10.53 -1.85 18.99
N ALA A 12 9.69 -1.92 20.01
CA ALA A 12 9.62 -3.09 20.89
C ALA A 12 8.58 -4.08 20.34
N GLN A 13 8.99 -5.32 20.07
CA GLN A 13 8.11 -6.37 19.58
C GLN A 13 7.83 -7.41 20.68
N CYS A 14 6.57 -7.81 20.83
CA CYS A 14 6.18 -8.89 21.72
C CYS A 14 6.14 -10.20 20.94
N GLU A 15 7.02 -11.14 21.28
CA GLU A 15 7.10 -12.45 20.62
C GLU A 15 5.88 -13.35 20.92
N GLY A 16 5.14 -13.09 21.99
CA GLY A 16 4.00 -13.92 22.42
C GLY A 16 2.64 -13.49 21.85
N CYS A 17 2.43 -12.20 21.59
CA CYS A 17 1.16 -11.67 21.08
C CYS A 17 1.28 -10.88 19.77
N HIS A 18 2.49 -10.81 19.21
CA HIS A 18 2.82 -10.04 18.01
C HIS A 18 2.55 -8.53 18.09
N GLY A 19 2.32 -8.00 19.30
CA GLY A 19 2.16 -6.56 19.53
C GLY A 19 3.45 -5.79 19.21
N MET A 20 3.30 -4.65 18.53
CA MET A 20 4.38 -3.71 18.22
C MET A 20 4.17 -2.41 18.99
N PHE A 21 5.21 -1.95 19.68
CA PHE A 21 5.17 -0.77 20.52
C PHE A 21 6.22 0.23 20.06
N LEU A 22 5.75 1.42 19.68
CA LEU A 22 6.59 2.55 19.30
C LEU A 22 6.56 3.59 20.43
N PRO A 23 7.73 4.08 20.90
CA PRO A 23 7.75 5.20 21.83
C PRO A 23 7.20 6.45 21.15
N ARG A 24 6.39 7.24 21.88
CA ARG A 24 5.73 8.44 21.34
C ARG A 24 6.72 9.46 20.77
N THR A 25 7.94 9.52 21.32
CA THR A 25 9.01 10.41 20.84
C THR A 25 9.50 10.06 19.44
N SER A 26 9.37 8.81 19.00
CA SER A 26 9.82 8.34 17.68
C SER A 26 8.68 8.34 16.64
N LEU A 27 7.52 8.92 16.97
CA LEU A 27 6.40 9.03 16.03
C LEU A 27 6.74 9.97 14.86
N ALA A 28 7.46 11.06 15.12
CA ALA A 28 7.88 12.00 14.08
C ALA A 28 8.76 11.32 13.03
N ASP A 29 9.79 10.59 13.47
CA ASP A 29 10.70 9.83 12.61
C ASP A 29 9.96 8.81 11.72
N LEU A 30 8.93 8.15 12.26
CA LEU A 30 8.10 7.21 11.50
C LEU A 30 7.29 7.93 10.42
N VAL A 31 6.70 9.08 10.73
CA VAL A 31 5.92 9.87 9.79
C VAL A 31 6.81 10.40 8.67
N GLU A 32 7.99 10.94 9.00
CA GLU A 32 8.96 11.40 8.02
C GLU A 32 9.43 10.26 7.11
N GLY A 33 9.78 9.11 7.69
CA GLY A 33 10.15 7.92 6.92
C GLY A 33 9.03 7.40 6.00
N GLU A 34 7.77 7.50 6.42
CA GLU A 34 6.62 7.17 5.58
C GLU A 34 6.48 8.17 4.42
N VAL A 35 6.58 9.47 4.67
CA VAL A 35 6.51 10.50 3.63
C VAL A 35 7.59 10.30 2.58
N ASP A 36 8.84 10.06 3.00
CA ASP A 36 9.96 9.80 2.10
C ASP A 36 9.73 8.52 1.27
N TRP A 37 9.21 7.47 1.91
CA TRP A 37 8.86 6.23 1.23
C TRP A 37 7.79 6.44 0.17
N HIS A 38 6.73 7.19 0.47
CA HIS A 38 5.67 7.52 -0.49
C HIS A 38 6.21 8.41 -1.62
N ALA A 39 7.03 9.40 -1.32
CA ALA A 39 7.66 10.26 -2.32
C ALA A 39 8.51 9.45 -3.31
N ALA A 40 9.28 8.48 -2.82
CA ALA A 40 10.09 7.60 -3.66
C ALA A 40 9.26 6.57 -4.45
N ARG A 41 8.11 6.11 -3.93
CA ARG A 41 7.26 5.08 -4.56
C ARG A 41 6.13 5.59 -5.43
N ALA A 42 5.69 6.84 -5.28
CA ALA A 42 4.59 7.42 -6.05
C ALA A 42 4.82 7.39 -7.58
N GLN A 43 6.08 7.23 -8.01
CA GLN A 43 6.46 7.23 -9.43
C GLN A 43 6.47 5.84 -10.09
N HIS A 44 6.21 4.77 -9.33
CA HIS A 44 6.21 3.40 -9.87
C HIS A 44 4.81 2.95 -10.34
N THR A 45 4.07 3.81 -11.03
CA THR A 45 2.96 3.33 -11.85
C THR A 45 3.57 2.65 -13.06
N GLN A 46 3.26 1.36 -13.25
CA GLN A 46 3.71 0.64 -14.44
C GLN A 46 3.19 1.42 -15.66
N PRO A 47 4.04 1.69 -16.68
CA PRO A 47 3.60 2.45 -17.84
C PRO A 47 2.37 1.76 -18.43
N LEU A 48 1.31 2.54 -18.65
CA LEU A 48 0.06 2.00 -19.16
C LEU A 48 0.36 1.33 -20.52
N PRO A 49 0.01 0.05 -20.72
CA PRO A 49 0.28 -0.62 -21.98
C PRO A 49 -0.46 0.11 -23.10
N ARG A 50 0.29 0.55 -24.13
CA ARG A 50 -0.29 1.15 -25.32
C ARG A 50 -0.88 0.05 -26.20
N ILE A 51 -2.07 0.27 -26.73
CA ILE A 51 -2.72 -0.64 -27.68
C ILE A 51 -1.89 -0.64 -28.98
N THR A 52 -1.29 -1.79 -29.32
CA THR A 52 -0.56 -1.98 -30.57
C THR A 52 -1.43 -2.71 -31.61
N PRO A 53 -1.24 -2.51 -32.93
CA PRO A 53 -2.10 -3.09 -33.98
C PRO A 53 -2.24 -4.62 -33.96
N GLY A 54 -1.34 -5.36 -33.31
CA GLY A 54 -1.38 -6.82 -33.17
C GLY A 54 -1.97 -7.34 -31.85
N MET A 55 -2.48 -6.47 -30.97
CA MET A 55 -3.12 -6.94 -29.72
C MET A 55 -4.46 -7.60 -30.04
N HIS A 56 -4.63 -8.83 -29.57
CA HIS A 56 -5.94 -9.48 -29.54
C HIS A 56 -6.85 -8.74 -28.55
N ALA A 57 -8.09 -8.48 -28.97
CA ALA A 57 -9.08 -7.91 -28.06
C ALA A 57 -9.23 -8.81 -26.83
N PRO A 58 -9.35 -8.24 -25.62
CA PRO A 58 -9.65 -9.04 -24.45
C PRO A 58 -10.97 -9.79 -24.67
N PRO A 59 -11.10 -11.04 -24.18
CA PRO A 59 -12.35 -11.77 -24.29
C PRO A 59 -13.48 -10.95 -23.68
N ALA A 60 -14.67 -11.04 -24.29
CA ALA A 60 -15.84 -10.34 -23.78
C ALA A 60 -16.04 -10.68 -22.30
N PRO A 61 -16.32 -9.68 -21.43
CA PRO A 61 -16.51 -9.93 -20.01
C PRO A 61 -17.63 -10.95 -19.82
N ALA A 62 -17.32 -12.06 -19.13
CA ALA A 62 -18.28 -13.08 -18.76
C ALA A 62 -19.12 -12.57 -17.57
N GLY A 63 -20.11 -11.73 -17.83
CA GLY A 63 -21.11 -11.33 -16.84
C GLY A 63 -21.44 -9.84 -16.81
N LEU A 64 -22.40 -9.50 -15.95
CA LEU A 64 -22.84 -8.13 -15.70
C LEU A 64 -21.69 -7.29 -15.10
N PRO A 65 -21.58 -5.99 -15.44
CA PRO A 65 -20.58 -5.11 -14.85
C PRO A 65 -20.73 -5.10 -13.33
N LYS A 66 -19.65 -5.44 -12.60
CA LYS A 66 -19.63 -5.32 -11.14
C LYS A 66 -19.78 -3.84 -10.79
N ARG A 67 -20.90 -3.48 -10.13
CA ARG A 67 -21.09 -2.14 -9.57
C ARG A 67 -20.00 -1.86 -8.55
N SER A 68 -19.52 -0.62 -8.53
CA SER A 68 -18.56 -0.21 -7.51
C SER A 68 -19.25 -0.14 -6.14
N TYR A 69 -18.48 -0.27 -5.06
CA TYR A 69 -19.01 -0.15 -3.69
C TYR A 69 -19.67 1.21 -3.43
N LEU A 70 -19.17 2.28 -4.07
CA LEU A 70 -19.75 3.63 -3.98
C LEU A 70 -21.12 3.71 -4.68
N ASP A 71 -21.25 3.04 -5.82
CA ASP A 71 -22.51 2.94 -6.58
C ASP A 71 -23.59 2.16 -5.80
N ALA A 72 -23.19 1.31 -4.85
CA ALA A 72 -24.08 0.63 -3.92
C ALA A 72 -24.46 1.50 -2.70
N LEU A 73 -23.65 2.51 -2.35
CA LEU A 73 -23.87 3.38 -1.19
C LEU A 73 -24.70 4.63 -1.51
N PHE A 74 -24.58 5.18 -2.73
CA PHE A 74 -25.15 6.47 -3.11
C PHE A 74 -26.12 6.40 -4.30
N GLY A 75 -26.54 5.20 -4.68
CA GLY A 75 -27.46 4.95 -5.80
C GLY A 75 -28.87 5.49 -5.58
#